data_AF-A0A0F2RVX9-F1
#
_entry.id   AF-A0A0F2RVX9-F1
#
_cell.length_a   1.000
_cell.length_b   1.000
_cell.length_c   1.000
_cell.angle_alpha   90.00
_cell.angle_beta   90.00
_cell.angle_gamma   90.00
#
_symmetry.space_group_name_H-M   'P 1'
#
loop_
_entity.id
_entity.type
_entity.pdbx_description
1 polymer ?
#
loop_
_entity_poly.entity_id
_entity_poly.type
_entity_poly.pdbx_seq_one_letter_code
_entity_poly.pdbx_strand_id
1 'polypeptide(L)'
;MLSALLVWSVDPYGALGHNSMGIYAESERQAKPAMLRAAAPKTILIGSSKVSYIDPGVLGPRAFNASFAAAMPEEIVNFLHHHVPRGSRVVIGLDSFMMNTLAYPLAPQTFAEEVSVFENLSYLFGLRPAGAAVMAAASHAMGASPALLPGGQRNPAERMARHNAMTGYDHAYWLNHVRTQYFTNFAYAPERVEALHTLRRMAEERDLTLHVFINPLSQPVRAVIDALPTAKDVQRFRADVQAALPGAVDLSMDPALADPALYFRFDPFHYLPSTGAKVLRKVMARPPVDTTQEPQIIQAPLGVVRGDDYPARGLGLTLNSADAVAEAARPQDSKIEADQ
;
A
#
# COMPACT_ATOMS: atom_id res chain seq x y z
N MET A 1 18.81 -20.50 22.20
CA MET A 1 17.54 -21.11 22.64
C MET A 1 16.58 -20.07 23.24
N LEU A 2 16.99 -19.31 24.27
CA LEU A 2 16.14 -18.24 24.86
C LEU A 2 15.64 -17.20 23.83
N SER A 3 16.53 -16.75 22.93
CA SER A 3 16.16 -15.83 21.84
C SER A 3 15.09 -16.41 20.91
N ALA A 4 15.25 -17.67 20.47
CA ALA A 4 14.29 -18.34 19.60
C ALA A 4 12.92 -18.54 20.26
N LEU A 5 12.89 -18.87 21.56
CA LEU A 5 11.63 -18.98 22.30
C LEU A 5 10.91 -17.62 22.39
N LEU A 6 11.65 -16.55 22.65
CA LEU A 6 11.10 -15.19 22.67
C LEU A 6 10.54 -14.80 21.29
N VAL A 7 11.32 -14.97 20.22
CA VAL A 7 10.88 -14.66 18.85
C VAL A 7 9.67 -15.50 18.46
N TRP A 8 9.64 -16.79 18.79
CA TRP A 8 8.50 -17.66 18.53
C TRP A 8 7.23 -17.19 19.25
N SER A 9 7.35 -16.78 20.52
CA SER A 9 6.20 -16.42 21.36
C SER A 9 5.61 -15.05 21.01
N VAL A 10 6.47 -14.11 20.63
CA VAL A 10 6.06 -12.75 20.27
C VAL A 10 5.72 -12.65 18.78
N ASP A 11 6.49 -13.33 17.94
CA ASP A 11 6.45 -13.26 16.47
C ASP A 11 6.32 -11.80 15.97
N PRO A 12 7.34 -10.95 16.19
CA PRO A 12 7.21 -9.50 16.05
C PRO A 12 6.87 -9.02 14.63
N TYR A 13 7.18 -9.82 13.61
CA TYR A 13 6.82 -9.52 12.21
C TYR A 13 5.63 -10.34 11.72
N GLY A 14 4.99 -11.14 12.58
CA GLY A 14 3.89 -12.02 12.21
C GLY A 14 4.26 -13.08 11.17
N ALA A 15 5.55 -13.42 11.03
CA ALA A 15 6.03 -14.30 9.97
C ALA A 15 5.57 -15.76 10.18
N LEU A 16 5.41 -16.16 11.44
CA LEU A 16 5.00 -17.50 11.85
C LEU A 16 3.48 -17.60 12.07
N GLY A 17 2.81 -16.46 12.26
CA GLY A 17 1.38 -16.38 12.56
C GLY A 17 1.07 -16.60 14.04
N HIS A 18 2.06 -16.49 14.94
CA HIS A 18 1.91 -16.72 16.39
C HIS A 18 1.88 -15.43 17.21
N ASN A 19 1.60 -14.29 16.56
CA ASN A 19 1.64 -12.94 17.11
C ASN A 19 0.50 -12.62 18.10
N SER A 20 0.43 -13.37 19.20
CA SER A 20 -0.61 -13.26 20.23
C SER A 20 -0.73 -11.86 20.86
N MET A 21 0.38 -11.11 20.89
CA MET A 21 0.43 -9.73 21.42
C MET A 21 0.00 -8.68 20.38
N GLY A 22 -0.15 -9.06 19.11
CA GLY A 22 -0.30 -8.15 17.98
C GLY A 22 1.01 -7.87 17.26
N ILE A 23 0.92 -7.27 16.07
CA ILE A 23 2.09 -6.92 15.24
C ILE A 23 2.40 -5.44 15.46
N TYR A 24 3.55 -5.17 16.07
CA TYR A 24 4.01 -3.82 16.40
C TYR A 24 5.07 -3.29 15.43
N ALA A 25 5.74 -4.19 14.69
CA ALA A 25 6.72 -3.79 13.70
C ALA A 25 6.06 -3.64 12.32
N GLU A 26 6.41 -2.56 11.61
CA GLU A 26 5.91 -2.27 10.27
C GLU A 26 6.57 -3.18 9.23
N SER A 27 6.11 -4.44 9.14
CA SER A 27 6.53 -5.38 8.11
C SER A 27 5.33 -6.02 7.42
N GLU A 28 4.51 -5.20 6.76
CA GLU A 28 3.29 -5.66 6.08
C GLU A 28 3.55 -6.79 5.08
N ARG A 29 4.67 -6.73 4.35
CA ARG A 29 5.07 -7.75 3.37
C ARG A 29 5.37 -9.12 4.03
N GLN A 30 5.84 -9.13 5.29
CA GLN A 30 6.10 -10.38 6.02
C GLN A 30 4.87 -10.86 6.80
N ALA A 31 4.14 -9.94 7.41
CA ALA A 31 2.99 -10.25 8.26
C ALA A 31 1.76 -10.72 7.48
N LYS A 32 1.39 -10.00 6.41
CA LYS A 32 0.10 -10.18 5.74
C LYS A 32 -0.08 -11.56 5.12
N PRO A 33 0.94 -12.22 4.53
CA PRO A 33 0.79 -13.60 4.08
C PRO A 33 0.33 -14.57 5.18
N ALA A 34 0.95 -14.53 6.36
CA ALA A 34 0.57 -15.41 7.48
C ALA A 34 -0.81 -15.06 8.04
N MET A 35 -1.09 -13.77 8.21
CA MET A 35 -2.41 -13.29 8.65
C MET A 35 -3.52 -13.71 7.69
N LEU A 36 -3.29 -13.59 6.38
CA LEU A 36 -4.26 -13.98 5.35
C LEU A 36 -4.52 -15.50 5.39
N ARG A 37 -3.47 -16.32 5.54
CA ARG A 37 -3.62 -17.78 5.69
C ARG A 37 -4.47 -18.12 6.91
N ALA A 38 -4.21 -17.49 8.05
CA ALA A 38 -4.98 -17.71 9.27
C ALA A 38 -6.44 -17.24 9.16
N ALA A 39 -6.68 -16.09 8.51
CA ALA A 39 -8.02 -15.53 8.33
C ALA A 39 -8.87 -16.30 7.29
N ALA A 40 -8.22 -16.99 6.34
CA ALA A 40 -8.85 -17.68 5.22
C ALA A 40 -9.99 -16.86 4.57
N PRO A 41 -9.73 -15.61 4.13
CA PRO A 41 -10.78 -14.71 3.64
C PRO A 41 -11.36 -15.18 2.31
N LYS A 42 -12.57 -14.70 2.00
CA LYS A 42 -13.21 -14.84 0.68
C LYS A 42 -13.16 -13.54 -0.13
N THR A 43 -12.90 -12.42 0.52
CA THR A 43 -12.79 -11.11 -0.12
C THR A 43 -11.51 -10.42 0.33
N ILE A 44 -10.77 -9.88 -0.62
CA ILE A 44 -9.44 -9.35 -0.38
C ILE A 44 -9.37 -7.95 -0.96
N LEU A 45 -9.05 -6.98 -0.11
CA LEU A 45 -8.70 -5.62 -0.51
C LEU A 45 -7.17 -5.51 -0.59
N ILE A 46 -6.64 -5.06 -1.72
CA ILE A 46 -5.19 -4.89 -1.91
C ILE A 46 -4.90 -3.59 -2.67
N GLY A 47 -3.73 -3.00 -2.41
CA GLY A 47 -3.29 -1.74 -3.00
C GLY A 47 -2.24 -1.06 -2.14
N SER A 48 -2.00 0.22 -2.40
CA SER A 48 -1.01 1.02 -1.67
C SER A 48 -1.42 1.35 -0.23
N SER A 49 -0.60 2.16 0.45
CA SER A 49 -0.92 2.71 1.78
C SER A 49 -2.24 3.47 1.83
N LYS A 50 -2.78 3.99 0.71
CA LYS A 50 -4.08 4.69 0.70
C LYS A 50 -5.25 3.83 1.11
N VAL A 51 -5.25 2.56 0.72
CA VAL A 51 -6.29 1.59 1.08
C VAL A 51 -5.97 0.83 2.38
N SER A 52 -4.78 1.00 2.95
CA SER A 52 -4.29 0.19 4.08
C SER A 52 -5.03 0.43 5.40
N TYR A 53 -5.69 1.57 5.59
CA TYR A 53 -6.45 1.90 6.80
C TYR A 53 -7.93 1.53 6.74
N ILE A 54 -8.40 1.01 5.60
CA ILE A 54 -9.82 0.69 5.43
C ILE A 54 -10.13 -0.59 6.20
N ASP A 55 -11.16 -0.55 7.04
CA ASP A 55 -11.73 -1.75 7.64
C ASP A 55 -12.34 -2.63 6.54
N PRO A 56 -11.81 -3.83 6.27
CA PRO A 56 -12.33 -4.68 5.21
C PRO A 56 -13.75 -5.18 5.49
N GLY A 57 -14.26 -5.09 6.73
CA GLY A 57 -15.64 -5.50 7.07
C GLY A 57 -16.73 -4.81 6.24
N VAL A 58 -16.42 -3.65 5.65
CA VAL A 58 -17.32 -2.95 4.72
C VAL A 58 -17.57 -3.71 3.41
N LEU A 59 -16.72 -4.69 3.07
CA LEU A 59 -16.85 -5.59 1.92
C LEU A 59 -17.62 -6.87 2.25
N GLY A 60 -18.03 -7.04 3.51
CA GLY A 60 -18.77 -8.19 4.01
C GLY A 60 -17.95 -9.09 4.95
N PRO A 61 -18.56 -10.20 5.40
CA PRO A 61 -17.89 -11.14 6.30
C PRO A 61 -16.72 -11.83 5.60
N ARG A 62 -15.69 -12.19 6.38
CA ARG A 62 -14.47 -12.85 5.87
C ARG A 62 -13.76 -12.04 4.79
N ALA A 63 -13.77 -10.72 4.93
CA ALA A 63 -12.94 -9.82 4.14
C ALA A 63 -11.61 -9.54 4.87
N PHE A 64 -10.54 -9.36 4.10
CA PHE A 64 -9.20 -9.06 4.61
C PHE A 64 -8.54 -7.94 3.80
N ASN A 65 -7.81 -7.06 4.47
CA ASN A 65 -7.05 -5.98 3.87
C ASN A 65 -5.57 -6.38 3.72
N ALA A 66 -5.22 -6.85 2.53
CA ALA A 66 -3.87 -7.22 2.12
C ALA A 66 -3.03 -6.04 1.60
N SER A 67 -3.54 -4.81 1.62
CA SER A 67 -2.83 -3.63 1.10
C SER A 67 -1.57 -3.28 1.89
N PHE A 68 -0.48 -2.84 1.25
CA PHE A 68 0.77 -2.50 1.94
C PHE A 68 1.39 -1.20 1.41
N ALA A 69 2.31 -0.63 2.18
CA ALA A 69 3.03 0.59 1.80
C ALA A 69 3.69 0.43 0.43
N ALA A 70 3.40 1.40 -0.44
CA ALA A 70 3.92 1.48 -1.78
C ALA A 70 3.79 0.15 -2.55
N ALA A 71 2.63 -0.50 -2.48
CA ALA A 71 2.37 -1.69 -3.28
C ALA A 71 2.42 -1.38 -4.78
N MET A 72 3.29 -2.06 -5.51
CA MET A 72 3.41 -1.91 -6.96
C MET A 72 2.59 -2.98 -7.72
N PRO A 73 2.14 -2.72 -8.96
CA PRO A 73 1.35 -3.67 -9.75
C PRO A 73 1.97 -5.08 -9.84
N GLU A 74 3.27 -5.17 -10.07
CA GLU A 74 4.00 -6.45 -10.11
C GLU A 74 4.02 -7.17 -8.76
N GLU A 75 4.08 -6.42 -7.64
CA GLU A 75 4.01 -7.01 -6.30
C GLU A 75 2.59 -7.48 -5.98
N ILE A 76 1.56 -6.76 -6.45
CA ILE A 76 0.15 -7.16 -6.31
C ILE A 76 -0.07 -8.47 -7.07
N VAL A 77 0.38 -8.57 -8.33
CA VAL A 77 0.35 -9.82 -9.11
C VAL A 77 1.02 -10.96 -8.33
N ASN A 78 2.25 -10.73 -7.86
CA ASN A 78 3.02 -11.72 -7.13
C ASN A 78 2.31 -12.15 -5.81
N PHE A 79 1.73 -11.22 -5.06
CA PHE A 79 0.97 -11.54 -3.84
C PHE A 79 -0.29 -12.37 -4.16
N LEU A 80 -1.05 -11.97 -5.18
CA LEU A 80 -2.27 -12.66 -5.58
C LEU A 80 -1.96 -14.10 -6.01
N HIS A 81 -0.94 -14.29 -6.84
CA HIS A 81 -0.49 -15.60 -7.31
C HIS A 81 -0.25 -16.57 -6.14
N HIS A 82 0.51 -16.13 -5.14
CA HIS A 82 1.00 -17.01 -4.06
C HIS A 82 0.04 -17.20 -2.90
N HIS A 83 -0.83 -16.23 -2.61
CA HIS A 83 -1.55 -16.23 -1.33
C HIS A 83 -3.06 -16.18 -1.47
N VAL A 84 -3.59 -15.78 -2.61
CA VAL A 84 -5.04 -15.63 -2.78
C VAL A 84 -5.65 -16.90 -3.33
N PRO A 85 -6.64 -17.53 -2.67
CA PRO A 85 -7.30 -18.73 -3.17
C PRO A 85 -8.08 -18.49 -4.47
N ARG A 86 -8.20 -19.54 -5.30
CA ARG A 86 -9.12 -19.59 -6.44
C ARG A 86 -10.56 -19.24 -6.00
N GLY A 87 -11.33 -18.54 -6.83
CA GLY A 87 -12.72 -18.19 -6.49
C GLY A 87 -12.86 -16.99 -5.55
N SER A 88 -11.75 -16.33 -5.17
CA SER A 88 -11.79 -15.17 -4.28
C SER A 88 -12.32 -13.92 -4.99
N ARG A 89 -12.99 -13.06 -4.23
CA ARG A 89 -13.26 -11.68 -4.68
C ARG A 89 -12.07 -10.80 -4.34
N VAL A 90 -11.53 -10.07 -5.31
CA VAL A 90 -10.38 -9.19 -5.13
C VAL A 90 -10.76 -7.77 -5.49
N VAL A 91 -10.47 -6.82 -4.60
CA VAL A 91 -10.69 -5.39 -4.79
C VAL A 91 -9.33 -4.69 -4.79
N ILE A 92 -8.94 -4.09 -5.91
CA ILE A 92 -7.61 -3.50 -6.12
C ILE A 92 -7.70 -1.98 -6.22
N GLY A 93 -7.01 -1.29 -5.31
CA GLY A 93 -6.82 0.16 -5.39
C GLY A 93 -5.47 0.50 -6.04
N LEU A 94 -5.51 1.21 -7.17
CA LEU A 94 -4.32 1.63 -7.93
C LEU A 94 -4.07 3.14 -7.78
N ASP A 95 -2.80 3.54 -7.91
CA ASP A 95 -2.35 4.93 -7.86
C ASP A 95 -1.38 5.24 -8.99
N SER A 96 -1.38 6.48 -9.49
CA SER A 96 -0.48 6.88 -10.58
C SER A 96 1.01 6.86 -10.20
N PHE A 97 1.35 7.11 -8.93
CA PHE A 97 2.75 7.03 -8.48
C PHE A 97 3.32 5.62 -8.62
N MET A 98 2.47 4.60 -8.66
CA MET A 98 2.90 3.22 -8.87
C MET A 98 3.61 3.06 -10.20
N MET A 99 3.45 3.95 -11.17
CA MET A 99 4.15 3.86 -12.44
C MET A 99 5.55 4.48 -12.41
N ASN A 100 5.97 5.11 -11.30
CA ASN A 100 7.27 5.76 -11.19
C ASN A 100 8.38 4.76 -10.82
N THR A 101 9.19 4.34 -11.79
CA THR A 101 10.31 3.40 -11.55
C THR A 101 11.53 4.00 -10.90
N LEU A 102 11.72 5.31 -10.93
CA LEU A 102 12.84 5.96 -10.24
C LEU A 102 12.61 6.00 -8.73
N ALA A 103 11.37 6.24 -8.30
CA ALA A 103 11.00 6.18 -6.89
C ALA A 103 10.80 4.74 -6.41
N TYR A 104 10.27 3.87 -7.29
CA TYR A 104 9.93 2.49 -6.97
C TYR A 104 10.47 1.56 -8.05
N PRO A 105 11.70 1.04 -7.91
CA PRO A 105 12.25 0.06 -8.84
C PRO A 105 11.34 -1.18 -8.98
N LEU A 106 11.41 -1.85 -10.13
CA LEU A 106 10.63 -3.07 -10.36
C LEU A 106 11.04 -4.16 -9.38
N ALA A 107 10.05 -4.78 -8.72
CA ALA A 107 10.25 -5.86 -7.74
C ALA A 107 9.26 -7.03 -7.97
N PRO A 108 9.44 -7.85 -9.02
CA PRO A 108 8.46 -8.88 -9.38
C PRO A 108 8.43 -10.11 -8.46
N GLN A 109 9.39 -10.25 -7.54
CA GLN A 109 9.56 -11.41 -6.67
C GLN A 109 9.62 -11.00 -5.19
N THR A 110 8.63 -10.23 -4.74
CA THR A 110 8.57 -9.79 -3.32
C THR A 110 8.12 -10.90 -2.37
N PHE A 111 7.21 -11.77 -2.80
CA PHE A 111 6.63 -12.83 -1.98
C PHE A 111 7.10 -14.19 -2.49
N ALA A 112 7.60 -15.00 -1.56
CA ALA A 112 8.00 -16.38 -1.82
C ALA A 112 6.78 -17.32 -1.75
N GLU A 113 6.79 -18.37 -2.58
CA GLU A 113 5.79 -19.46 -2.56
C GLU A 113 5.73 -20.14 -1.19
N GLU A 114 6.89 -20.48 -0.65
CA GLU A 114 7.04 -21.15 0.64
C GLU A 114 8.22 -20.55 1.41
N VAL A 115 8.02 -20.30 2.70
CA VAL A 115 9.13 -19.96 3.60
C VAL A 115 9.82 -21.28 3.97
N SER A 116 11.06 -21.43 3.56
CA SER A 116 11.83 -22.64 3.83
C SER A 116 12.04 -22.85 5.34
N VAL A 117 12.26 -24.11 5.75
CA VAL A 117 12.62 -24.44 7.13
C VAL A 117 13.86 -23.65 7.58
N PHE A 118 14.84 -23.47 6.69
CA PHE A 118 16.04 -22.70 6.98
C PHE A 118 15.76 -21.21 7.19
N GLU A 119 14.84 -20.60 6.44
CA GLU A 119 14.42 -19.22 6.67
C GLU A 119 13.68 -19.06 7.98
N ASN A 120 12.79 -19.99 8.33
CA ASN A 120 12.11 -20.00 9.63
C ASN A 120 13.12 -20.14 10.79
N LEU A 121 14.11 -21.02 10.67
CA LEU A 121 15.18 -21.14 11.65
C LEU A 121 16.03 -19.86 11.72
N SER A 122 16.37 -19.27 10.57
CA SER A 122 17.14 -18.02 10.50
C SER A 122 16.38 -16.85 11.13
N TYR A 123 15.06 -16.80 10.96
CA TYR A 123 14.18 -15.85 11.63
C TYR A 123 14.18 -16.06 13.14
N LEU A 124 14.00 -17.30 13.61
CA LEU A 124 13.96 -17.62 15.04
C LEU A 124 15.26 -17.32 15.77
N PHE A 125 16.40 -17.61 15.15
CA PHE A 125 17.72 -17.40 15.76
C PHE A 125 18.33 -16.03 15.41
N GLY A 126 17.64 -15.21 14.60
CA GLY A 126 18.12 -13.92 14.16
C GLY A 126 18.14 -12.85 15.27
N LEU A 127 19.22 -12.09 15.35
CA LEU A 127 19.34 -10.97 16.32
C LEU A 127 18.32 -9.87 16.06
N ARG A 128 18.02 -9.57 14.79
CA ARG A 128 17.05 -8.54 14.40
C ARG A 128 15.62 -8.90 14.86
N PRO A 129 15.08 -10.10 14.54
CA PRO A 129 13.82 -10.56 15.12
C PRO A 129 13.83 -10.59 16.65
N ALA A 130 14.92 -11.00 17.30
CA ALA A 130 15.01 -11.00 18.76
C ALA A 130 14.87 -9.60 19.36
N GLY A 131 15.58 -8.59 18.81
CA GLY A 131 15.44 -7.20 19.24
C GLY A 131 14.03 -6.67 18.99
N ALA A 132 13.44 -6.95 17.84
CA ALA A 132 12.07 -6.57 17.53
C ALA A 132 11.04 -7.24 18.48
N ALA A 133 11.28 -8.48 18.90
CA ALA A 133 10.43 -9.18 19.87
C ALA A 133 10.45 -8.51 21.25
N VAL A 134 11.63 -8.09 21.72
CA VAL A 134 11.74 -7.32 22.97
C VAL A 134 10.97 -6.01 22.88
N MET A 135 11.12 -5.26 21.79
CA MET A 135 10.42 -3.99 21.59
C MET A 135 8.91 -4.19 21.51
N ALA A 136 8.43 -5.22 20.79
CA ALA A 136 7.02 -5.52 20.69
C ALA A 136 6.41 -5.90 22.05
N ALA A 137 7.10 -6.73 22.84
CA ALA A 137 6.67 -7.09 24.19
C ALA A 137 6.63 -5.87 25.12
N ALA A 138 7.62 -4.99 25.05
CA ALA A 138 7.64 -3.74 25.83
C ALA A 138 6.48 -2.81 25.43
N SER A 139 6.27 -2.60 24.13
CA SER A 139 5.15 -1.79 23.60
C SER A 139 3.80 -2.34 24.05
N HIS A 140 3.62 -3.67 24.00
CA HIS A 140 2.41 -4.32 24.49
C HIS A 140 2.20 -4.08 26.00
N ALA A 141 3.25 -4.26 26.82
CA ALA A 141 3.19 -4.02 28.25
C ALA A 141 2.88 -2.56 28.62
N MET A 142 3.28 -1.60 27.79
CA MET A 142 2.96 -0.18 27.93
C MET A 142 1.57 0.20 27.41
N GLY A 143 0.79 -0.75 26.89
CA GLY A 143 -0.55 -0.50 26.35
C GLY A 143 -0.55 0.19 24.98
N ALA A 144 0.56 0.14 24.24
CA ALA A 144 0.60 0.64 22.87
C ALA A 144 -0.34 -0.17 21.97
N SER A 145 -0.91 0.51 20.98
CA SER A 145 -1.75 -0.12 19.98
C SER A 145 -0.90 -0.89 18.95
N PRO A 146 -1.33 -2.08 18.49
CA PRO A 146 -0.63 -2.78 17.42
C PRO A 146 -0.72 -2.00 16.11
N ALA A 147 0.29 -2.13 15.26
CA ALA A 147 0.37 -1.47 13.96
C ALA A 147 -0.63 -2.08 12.95
N LEU A 148 -0.91 -3.38 13.04
CA LEU A 148 -1.89 -4.10 12.23
C LEU A 148 -3.03 -4.65 13.08
N LEU A 149 -4.26 -4.57 12.57
CA LEU A 149 -5.47 -5.14 13.16
C LEU A 149 -5.76 -6.54 12.59
N PRO A 150 -6.63 -7.35 13.23
CA PRO A 150 -6.91 -8.73 12.78
C PRO A 150 -7.43 -8.85 11.34
N GLY A 151 -8.11 -7.82 10.82
CA GLY A 151 -8.54 -7.76 9.41
C GLY A 151 -7.41 -7.45 8.42
N GLY A 152 -6.17 -7.32 8.87
CA GLY A 152 -5.00 -7.01 8.04
C GLY A 152 -4.77 -5.51 7.81
N GLN A 153 -5.74 -4.66 8.11
CA GLN A 153 -5.61 -3.21 7.95
C GLN A 153 -4.62 -2.62 8.97
N ARG A 154 -3.97 -1.52 8.59
CA ARG A 154 -3.21 -0.69 9.53
C ARG A 154 -4.14 -0.11 10.58
N ASN A 155 -3.65 0.00 11.80
CA ASN A 155 -4.38 0.62 12.88
C ASN A 155 -4.42 2.15 12.70
N PRO A 156 -5.60 2.76 12.52
CA PRO A 156 -5.69 4.18 12.27
C PRO A 156 -5.66 5.03 13.56
N ALA A 157 -5.63 4.42 14.76
CA ALA A 157 -5.88 5.10 16.03
C ALA A 157 -5.02 6.35 16.23
N GLU A 158 -3.70 6.25 16.07
CA GLU A 158 -2.77 7.37 16.26
C GLU A 158 -2.98 8.47 15.21
N ARG A 159 -3.15 8.09 13.94
CA ARG A 159 -3.43 9.05 12.86
C ARG A 159 -4.77 9.76 13.04
N MET A 160 -5.79 9.05 13.53
CA MET A 160 -7.09 9.63 13.85
C MET A 160 -7.04 10.54 15.06
N ALA A 161 -6.28 10.19 16.11
CA ALA A 161 -6.06 11.06 17.25
C ALA A 161 -5.39 12.38 16.82
N ARG A 162 -4.33 12.29 15.99
CA ARG A 162 -3.69 13.48 15.40
C ARG A 162 -4.65 14.28 14.54
N HIS A 163 -5.45 13.64 13.69
CA HIS A 163 -6.47 14.31 12.88
C HIS A 163 -7.45 15.11 13.74
N ASN A 164 -7.99 14.48 14.77
CA ASN A 164 -9.02 15.05 15.63
C ASN A 164 -8.49 16.19 16.51
N ALA A 165 -7.21 16.15 16.88
CA ALA A 165 -6.56 17.19 17.67
C ALA A 165 -6.27 18.49 16.87
N MET A 166 -6.20 18.42 15.55
CA MET A 166 -5.92 19.59 14.71
C MET A 166 -7.17 20.42 14.46
N THR A 167 -7.08 21.74 14.57
CA THR A 167 -8.19 22.68 14.28
C THR A 167 -8.23 23.15 12.82
N GLY A 168 -7.10 23.05 12.09
CA GLY A 168 -6.98 23.41 10.69
C GLY A 168 -6.21 22.38 9.86
N TYR A 169 -5.89 22.73 8.61
CA TYR A 169 -5.09 21.90 7.71
C TYR A 169 -3.62 22.33 7.74
N ASP A 170 -2.71 21.35 7.85
CA ASP A 170 -1.27 21.55 7.70
C ASP A 170 -0.74 20.54 6.69
N HIS A 171 -0.85 20.89 5.41
CA HIS A 171 -0.52 20.02 4.30
C HIS A 171 0.88 20.25 3.73
N ALA A 172 1.62 21.26 4.19
CA ALA A 172 2.83 21.73 3.53
C ALA A 172 3.89 20.64 3.39
N TYR A 173 4.19 19.93 4.50
CA TYR A 173 5.15 18.83 4.51
C TYR A 173 4.73 17.72 3.53
N TRP A 174 3.49 17.24 3.62
CA TRP A 174 3.03 16.11 2.82
C TRP A 174 2.82 16.45 1.34
N LEU A 175 2.44 17.67 0.99
CA LEU A 175 2.40 18.11 -0.40
C LEU A 175 3.80 18.21 -1.00
N ASN A 176 4.78 18.68 -0.22
CA ASN A 176 6.18 18.65 -0.66
C ASN A 176 6.70 17.22 -0.80
N HIS A 177 6.33 16.31 0.11
CA HIS A 177 6.66 14.89 0.00
C HIS A 177 6.06 14.27 -1.27
N VAL A 178 4.76 14.46 -1.52
CA VAL A 178 4.09 13.99 -2.75
C VAL A 178 4.78 14.55 -4.00
N ARG A 179 5.08 15.85 -4.01
CA ARG A 179 5.80 16.50 -5.12
C ARG A 179 7.16 15.84 -5.35
N THR A 180 7.99 15.74 -4.32
CA THR A 180 9.40 15.36 -4.48
C THR A 180 9.59 13.85 -4.64
N GLN A 181 8.91 13.05 -3.80
CA GLN A 181 9.08 11.60 -3.77
C GLN A 181 8.29 10.90 -4.86
N TYR A 182 7.08 11.38 -5.18
CA TYR A 182 6.21 10.65 -6.11
C TYR A 182 6.27 11.19 -7.54
N PHE A 183 6.44 12.51 -7.74
CA PHE A 183 6.17 13.14 -9.04
C PHE A 183 7.29 14.02 -9.63
N THR A 184 8.35 14.40 -8.91
CA THR A 184 9.39 15.30 -9.49
C THR A 184 10.32 14.57 -10.46
N ASN A 185 10.74 13.35 -10.12
CA ASN A 185 11.57 12.49 -10.97
C ASN A 185 10.75 11.28 -11.44
N PHE A 186 9.66 11.55 -12.14
CA PHE A 186 8.75 10.49 -12.55
C PHE A 186 9.22 9.85 -13.85
N ALA A 187 9.52 8.55 -13.79
CA ALA A 187 9.74 7.73 -14.98
C ALA A 187 8.60 6.73 -15.11
N TYR A 188 7.75 6.90 -16.13
CA TYR A 188 6.64 5.98 -16.39
C TYR A 188 7.16 4.60 -16.81
N ALA A 189 6.61 3.54 -16.23
CA ALA A 189 7.04 2.16 -16.45
C ALA A 189 6.03 1.35 -17.29
N PRO A 190 6.25 1.17 -18.61
CA PRO A 190 5.40 0.32 -19.43
C PRO A 190 5.28 -1.12 -18.93
N GLU A 191 6.31 -1.64 -18.27
CA GLU A 191 6.34 -2.99 -17.67
C GLU A 191 5.24 -3.17 -16.62
N ARG A 192 4.85 -2.10 -15.92
CA ARG A 192 3.76 -2.15 -14.95
C ARG A 192 2.38 -2.19 -15.62
N VAL A 193 2.26 -1.81 -16.89
CA VAL A 193 1.05 -2.03 -17.68
C VAL A 193 0.89 -3.53 -17.98
N GLU A 194 1.99 -4.24 -18.26
CA GLU A 194 1.93 -5.70 -18.44
C GLU A 194 1.52 -6.43 -17.16
N ALA A 195 1.90 -5.90 -15.98
CA ALA A 195 1.38 -6.42 -14.71
C ALA A 195 -0.15 -6.27 -14.62
N LEU A 196 -0.74 -5.18 -15.12
CA LEU A 196 -2.20 -5.01 -15.18
C LEU A 196 -2.86 -6.04 -16.11
N HIS A 197 -2.27 -6.31 -17.28
CA HIS A 197 -2.73 -7.39 -18.16
C HIS A 197 -2.63 -8.77 -17.48
N THR A 198 -1.56 -9.00 -16.72
CA THR A 198 -1.38 -10.22 -15.94
C THR A 198 -2.44 -10.37 -14.85
N LEU A 199 -2.85 -9.28 -14.18
CA LEU A 199 -3.96 -9.31 -13.22
C LEU A 199 -5.26 -9.81 -13.88
N ARG A 200 -5.55 -9.35 -15.10
CA ARG A 200 -6.75 -9.79 -15.82
C ARG A 200 -6.69 -11.27 -16.19
N ARG A 201 -5.60 -11.72 -16.81
CA ARG A 201 -5.40 -13.14 -17.15
C ARG A 201 -5.50 -14.04 -15.92
N MET A 202 -4.86 -13.63 -14.82
CA MET A 202 -4.92 -14.35 -13.55
C MET A 202 -6.34 -14.44 -13.01
N ALA A 203 -7.16 -13.40 -13.18
CA ALA A 203 -8.55 -13.43 -12.76
C ALA A 203 -9.37 -14.48 -13.54
N GLU A 204 -9.10 -14.67 -14.83
CA GLU A 204 -9.74 -15.71 -15.65
C GLU A 204 -9.26 -17.11 -15.22
N GLU A 205 -7.95 -17.33 -15.23
CA GLU A 205 -7.32 -18.62 -14.96
C GLU A 205 -7.69 -19.17 -13.57
N ARG A 206 -7.83 -18.27 -12.59
CA ARG A 206 -8.06 -18.58 -11.18
C ARG A 206 -9.46 -18.20 -10.70
N ASP A 207 -10.39 -17.91 -11.61
CA ASP A 207 -11.78 -17.62 -11.30
C ASP A 207 -11.93 -16.54 -10.20
N LEU A 208 -11.18 -15.45 -10.32
CA LEU A 208 -11.23 -14.33 -9.37
C LEU A 208 -12.29 -13.33 -9.82
N THR A 209 -13.18 -12.93 -8.90
CA THR A 209 -14.04 -11.77 -9.14
C THR A 209 -13.26 -10.50 -8.86
N LEU A 210 -12.84 -9.79 -9.91
CA LEU A 210 -11.95 -8.65 -9.81
C LEU A 210 -12.71 -7.31 -9.86
N HIS A 211 -12.57 -6.48 -8.83
CA HIS A 211 -12.96 -5.07 -8.85
C HIS A 211 -11.71 -4.20 -8.78
N VAL A 212 -11.52 -3.31 -9.75
CA VAL A 212 -10.34 -2.42 -9.78
C VAL A 212 -10.83 -0.99 -9.73
N PHE A 213 -10.11 -0.13 -9.01
CA PHE A 213 -10.36 1.29 -9.00
C PHE A 213 -9.08 2.10 -8.92
N ILE A 214 -9.11 3.30 -9.47
CA ILE A 214 -8.06 4.30 -9.28
C ILE A 214 -8.42 5.14 -8.07
N ASN A 215 -7.53 5.21 -7.07
CA ASN A 215 -7.77 5.93 -5.82
C ASN A 215 -8.11 7.42 -6.08
N PRO A 216 -9.06 7.99 -5.31
CA PRO A 216 -9.37 9.42 -5.42
C PRO A 216 -8.21 10.29 -4.95
N LEU A 217 -8.07 11.45 -5.58
CA LEU A 217 -7.10 12.48 -5.20
C LEU A 217 -7.82 13.66 -4.55
N SER A 218 -7.27 14.18 -3.46
CA SER A 218 -7.74 15.44 -2.86
C SER A 218 -7.39 16.61 -3.76
N GLN A 219 -8.15 17.70 -3.66
CA GLN A 219 -7.89 18.92 -4.44
C GLN A 219 -6.44 19.43 -4.30
N PRO A 220 -5.83 19.51 -3.10
CA PRO A 220 -4.44 19.96 -2.96
C PRO A 220 -3.44 19.05 -3.67
N VAL A 221 -3.66 17.73 -3.65
CA VAL A 221 -2.79 16.77 -4.36
C VAL A 221 -2.95 16.89 -5.87
N ARG A 222 -4.18 17.07 -6.38
CA ARG A 222 -4.43 17.32 -7.81
C ARG A 222 -3.68 18.57 -8.27
N ALA A 223 -3.78 19.67 -7.51
CA ALA A 223 -3.08 20.91 -7.82
C ALA A 223 -1.55 20.74 -7.89
N VAL A 224 -0.96 19.89 -7.04
CA VAL A 224 0.46 19.55 -7.13
C VAL A 224 0.77 18.80 -8.44
N ILE A 225 -0.05 17.80 -8.79
CA ILE A 225 0.15 17.01 -10.02
C ILE A 225 -0.01 17.89 -11.27
N ASP A 226 -1.06 18.71 -11.32
CA ASP A 226 -1.37 19.58 -12.46
C ASP A 226 -0.29 20.64 -12.70
N ALA A 227 0.43 21.05 -11.65
CA ALA A 227 1.55 21.97 -11.72
C ALA A 227 2.87 21.33 -12.18
N LEU A 228 2.90 20.00 -12.39
CA LEU A 228 4.10 19.26 -12.79
C LEU A 228 3.98 18.73 -14.22
N PRO A 229 5.11 18.56 -14.95
CA PRO A 229 5.10 17.93 -16.26
C PRO A 229 4.51 16.52 -16.29
N THR A 230 4.45 15.85 -15.14
CA THR A 230 3.92 14.50 -14.94
C THR A 230 2.40 14.40 -15.03
N ALA A 231 1.69 15.51 -15.13
CA ALA A 231 0.24 15.48 -15.34
C ALA A 231 -0.15 14.61 -16.55
N LYS A 232 0.64 14.67 -17.64
CA LYS A 232 0.45 13.81 -18.83
C LYS A 232 0.59 12.32 -18.53
N ASP A 233 1.51 11.97 -17.64
CA ASP A 233 1.79 10.59 -17.25
C ASP A 233 0.68 10.04 -16.34
N VAL A 234 0.07 10.90 -15.52
CA VAL A 234 -1.15 10.55 -14.78
C VAL A 234 -2.33 10.31 -15.72
N GLN A 235 -2.49 11.11 -16.78
CA GLN A 235 -3.51 10.85 -17.80
C GLN A 235 -3.26 9.54 -18.56
N ARG A 236 -1.99 9.29 -18.93
CA ARG A 236 -1.57 8.02 -19.54
C ARG A 236 -1.90 6.83 -18.63
N PHE A 237 -1.56 6.90 -17.35
CA PHE A 237 -1.89 5.86 -16.38
C PHE A 237 -3.38 5.55 -16.34
N ARG A 238 -4.24 6.58 -16.31
CA ARG A 238 -5.70 6.38 -16.32
C ARG A 238 -6.16 5.65 -17.58
N ALA A 239 -5.64 6.03 -18.74
CA ALA A 239 -5.96 5.38 -20.01
C ALA A 239 -5.47 3.92 -20.04
N ASP A 240 -4.23 3.67 -19.62
CA ASP A 240 -3.63 2.33 -19.59
C ASP A 240 -4.40 1.39 -18.64
N VAL A 241 -4.85 1.88 -17.47
CA VAL A 241 -5.69 1.10 -16.55
C VAL A 241 -7.03 0.73 -17.20
N GLN A 242 -7.70 1.67 -17.87
CA GLN A 242 -8.97 1.40 -18.54
C GLN A 242 -8.83 0.41 -19.70
N ALA A 243 -7.73 0.52 -20.46
CA ALA A 243 -7.43 -0.39 -21.57
C ALA A 243 -7.08 -1.80 -21.08
N ALA A 244 -6.27 -1.92 -20.03
CA ALA A 244 -5.84 -3.21 -19.49
C ALA A 244 -6.92 -3.92 -18.67
N LEU A 245 -7.79 -3.16 -17.99
CA LEU A 245 -8.81 -3.67 -17.06
C LEU A 245 -10.18 -3.01 -17.35
N PRO A 246 -10.87 -3.40 -18.45
CA PRO A 246 -12.17 -2.86 -18.79
C PRO A 246 -13.18 -3.01 -17.66
N GLY A 247 -13.79 -1.90 -17.24
CA GLY A 247 -14.68 -1.85 -16.08
C GLY A 247 -14.02 -1.37 -14.78
N ALA A 248 -12.70 -1.11 -14.78
CA ALA A 248 -12.05 -0.42 -13.68
C ALA A 248 -12.72 0.94 -13.41
N VAL A 249 -12.92 1.29 -12.14
CA VAL A 249 -13.60 2.53 -11.75
C VAL A 249 -12.57 3.63 -11.50
N ASP A 250 -12.55 4.63 -12.37
CA ASP A 250 -11.71 5.80 -12.15
C ASP A 250 -12.35 6.78 -11.17
N LEU A 251 -11.80 6.87 -9.96
CA LEU A 251 -12.22 7.85 -8.94
C LEU A 251 -11.20 8.98 -8.75
N SER A 252 -10.09 8.98 -9.49
CA SER A 252 -8.98 9.94 -9.31
C SER A 252 -9.43 11.39 -9.45
N MET A 253 -10.39 11.64 -10.34
CA MET A 253 -10.93 12.96 -10.65
C MET A 253 -12.36 13.20 -10.13
N ASP A 254 -12.90 12.30 -9.32
CA ASP A 254 -14.27 12.43 -8.79
C ASP A 254 -14.42 13.70 -7.93
N PRO A 255 -15.29 14.66 -8.29
CA PRO A 255 -15.45 15.90 -7.53
C PRO A 255 -16.02 15.65 -6.13
N ALA A 256 -16.88 14.63 -5.96
CA ALA A 256 -17.46 14.30 -4.65
C ALA A 256 -16.44 13.71 -3.67
N LEU A 257 -15.27 13.27 -4.16
CA LEU A 257 -14.18 12.73 -3.37
C LEU A 257 -12.95 13.65 -3.34
N ALA A 258 -13.01 14.83 -3.96
CA ALA A 258 -11.91 15.78 -4.02
C ALA A 258 -11.75 16.65 -2.76
N ASP A 259 -12.81 16.74 -1.95
CA ASP A 259 -12.88 17.62 -0.77
C ASP A 259 -11.76 17.27 0.25
N PRO A 260 -10.89 18.23 0.63
CA PRO A 260 -9.87 18.04 1.66
C PRO A 260 -10.40 17.48 2.99
N ALA A 261 -11.66 17.72 3.34
CA ALA A 261 -12.28 17.21 4.56
C ALA A 261 -12.43 15.67 4.58
N LEU A 262 -12.31 15.03 3.42
CA LEU A 262 -12.34 13.57 3.29
C LEU A 262 -10.96 12.93 3.55
N TYR A 263 -9.93 13.74 3.82
CA TYR A 263 -8.54 13.33 4.00
C TYR A 263 -8.01 13.71 5.39
N PHE A 264 -6.82 13.21 5.73
CA PHE A 264 -6.19 13.61 6.99
C PHE A 264 -5.83 15.10 6.98
N ARG A 265 -6.09 15.82 8.09
CA ARG A 265 -5.81 17.26 8.19
C ARG A 265 -4.34 17.62 8.01
N PHE A 266 -3.44 16.69 8.32
CA PHE A 266 -2.01 16.81 8.10
C PHE A 266 -1.53 16.16 6.80
N ASP A 267 -2.30 15.24 6.20
CA ASP A 267 -1.87 14.40 5.09
C ASP A 267 -2.98 14.34 4.02
N PRO A 268 -2.90 15.19 2.99
CA PRO A 268 -3.93 15.26 1.95
C PRO A 268 -3.85 14.11 0.95
N PHE A 269 -2.87 13.22 1.07
CA PHE A 269 -2.67 12.10 0.16
C PHE A 269 -3.45 10.86 0.60
N HIS A 270 -3.55 10.63 1.92
CA HIS A 270 -4.30 9.53 2.50
C HIS A 270 -5.71 9.99 2.92
N TYR A 271 -6.73 9.32 2.40
CA TYR A 271 -8.11 9.59 2.81
C TYR A 271 -8.42 8.96 4.17
N LEU A 272 -9.43 9.50 4.86
CA LEU A 272 -9.90 8.94 6.13
C LEU A 272 -10.44 7.52 5.96
N PRO A 273 -10.39 6.65 6.98
CA PRO A 273 -10.99 5.31 6.92
C PRO A 273 -12.47 5.33 6.51
N SER A 274 -13.23 6.33 6.99
CA SER A 274 -14.64 6.52 6.63
C SER A 274 -14.83 6.90 5.16
N THR A 275 -13.92 7.68 4.58
CA THR A 275 -13.88 7.96 3.14
C THR A 275 -13.55 6.71 2.34
N GLY A 276 -12.58 5.91 2.80
CA GLY A 276 -12.26 4.62 2.19
C GLY A 276 -13.47 3.68 2.13
N ALA A 277 -14.27 3.61 3.20
CA ALA A 277 -15.53 2.86 3.18
C ALA A 277 -16.52 3.37 2.10
N LYS A 278 -16.64 4.70 1.92
CA LYS A 278 -17.47 5.30 0.86
C LYS A 278 -16.95 4.92 -0.53
N VAL A 279 -15.63 4.99 -0.73
CA VAL A 279 -14.95 4.58 -1.97
C VAL A 279 -15.29 3.14 -2.31
N LEU A 280 -15.11 2.21 -1.35
CA LEU A 280 -15.38 0.79 -1.60
C LEU A 280 -16.84 0.52 -1.93
N ARG A 281 -17.81 1.17 -1.27
CA ARG A 281 -19.23 1.01 -1.64
C ARG A 281 -19.49 1.46 -3.08
N LYS A 282 -18.88 2.57 -3.52
CA LYS A 282 -19.03 3.07 -4.88
C LYS A 282 -18.44 2.10 -5.91
N VAL A 283 -17.31 1.47 -5.59
CA VAL A 283 -16.66 0.45 -6.43
C VAL A 283 -17.50 -0.83 -6.48
N MET A 284 -17.97 -1.31 -5.33
CA MET A 284 -18.76 -2.54 -5.23
C MET A 284 -20.16 -2.44 -5.85
N ALA A 285 -20.67 -1.22 -6.07
CA ALA A 285 -21.91 -0.97 -6.81
C ALA A 285 -21.75 -1.10 -8.33
N ARG A 286 -20.51 -1.25 -8.83
CA ARG A 286 -20.20 -1.46 -10.25
C ARG A 286 -20.00 -2.95 -10.53
N PRO A 287 -20.27 -3.41 -11.76
CA PRO A 287 -19.87 -4.75 -12.16
C PRO A 287 -18.35 -4.93 -11.98
N PRO A 288 -17.88 -6.17 -11.74
CA PRO A 288 -16.46 -6.48 -11.77
C PRO A 288 -15.86 -6.21 -13.16
N VAL A 289 -14.53 -6.20 -13.24
CA VAL A 289 -13.77 -6.13 -14.49
C VAL A 289 -14.24 -7.24 -15.42
N ASP A 290 -14.52 -6.89 -16.67
CA ASP A 290 -14.89 -7.85 -17.70
C ASP A 290 -13.63 -8.55 -18.21
N THR A 291 -13.46 -9.79 -17.80
CA THR A 291 -12.33 -10.62 -18.20
C THR A 291 -12.58 -11.38 -19.50
N THR A 292 -13.74 -11.24 -20.14
CA THR A 292 -14.05 -11.91 -21.41
C THR A 292 -13.72 -11.04 -22.62
N GLN A 293 -13.53 -9.73 -22.43
CA GLN A 293 -13.14 -8.83 -23.49
C GLN A 293 -11.66 -8.98 -23.82
N GLU A 294 -11.37 -9.31 -25.08
CA GLU A 294 -10.00 -9.24 -25.59
C GLU A 294 -9.42 -7.84 -25.36
N PRO A 295 -8.14 -7.76 -24.96
CA PRO A 295 -7.53 -6.46 -24.75
C PRO A 295 -7.50 -5.73 -26.10
N GLN A 296 -8.00 -4.50 -26.12
CA GLN A 296 -7.65 -3.61 -27.22
C GLN A 296 -6.16 -3.32 -27.08
N ILE A 297 -5.33 -4.03 -27.84
CA ILE A 297 -3.92 -3.69 -27.98
C ILE A 297 -3.90 -2.36 -28.73
N ILE A 298 -3.93 -1.27 -27.98
CA ILE A 298 -3.59 0.04 -28.52
C ILE A 298 -2.11 -0.08 -28.84
N GLN A 299 -1.79 -0.31 -30.13
CA GLN A 299 -0.44 -0.13 -30.63
C GLN A 299 -0.12 1.36 -30.46
N ALA A 300 0.32 1.75 -29.26
CA ALA A 300 1.05 2.99 -29.11
C ALA A 300 2.23 2.87 -30.07
N PRO A 301 2.47 3.85 -30.96
CA PRO A 301 3.70 3.86 -31.71
C PRO A 301 4.82 3.78 -30.68
N LEU A 302 5.57 2.67 -30.72
CA LEU A 302 6.81 2.51 -29.98
C LEU A 302 7.76 3.57 -30.55
N GLY A 303 7.59 4.82 -30.11
CA GLY A 303 8.65 5.80 -30.16
C GLY A 303 9.77 5.17 -29.35
N VAL A 304 10.77 4.65 -30.06
CA VAL A 304 12.03 4.22 -29.48
C VAL A 304 12.59 5.46 -28.79
N VAL A 305 12.30 5.62 -27.50
CA VAL A 305 13.05 6.52 -26.65
C VAL A 305 14.42 5.87 -26.53
N ARG A 306 15.37 6.37 -27.32
CA ARG A 306 16.76 5.93 -27.21
C ARG A 306 17.21 6.21 -25.78
N GLY A 307 17.91 5.27 -25.18
CA GLY A 307 18.43 5.37 -23.80
C GLY A 307 19.43 6.50 -23.56
N ASP A 308 19.64 7.38 -24.54
CA ASP A 308 20.60 8.48 -24.50
C ASP A 308 19.97 9.82 -24.06
N ASP A 309 18.63 9.91 -23.94
CA ASP A 309 17.92 11.16 -23.59
C ASP A 309 17.79 11.42 -22.07
N TYR A 310 18.36 10.55 -21.22
CA TYR A 310 18.45 10.79 -19.78
C TYR A 310 19.89 11.12 -19.39
N PRO A 311 20.19 12.35 -18.92
CA PRO A 311 21.52 12.63 -18.40
C PRO A 311 21.77 11.73 -17.19
N ALA A 312 22.81 10.90 -17.29
CA ALA A 312 23.37 10.16 -16.17
C ALA A 312 23.79 11.15 -15.07
N ARG A 313 22.88 11.45 -14.15
CA ARG A 313 23.19 12.15 -12.91
C ARG A 313 23.26 11.12 -11.81
N GLY A 314 24.49 10.75 -11.47
CA GLY A 314 24.80 10.03 -10.25
C GLY A 314 24.28 10.81 -9.06
N LEU A 315 23.28 10.26 -8.39
CA LEU A 315 22.95 10.58 -7.01
C LEU A 315 23.06 9.29 -6.23
N GLY A 316 24.20 9.14 -5.55
CA GLY A 316 24.35 8.16 -4.49
C GLY A 316 23.39 8.52 -3.37
N LEU A 317 22.26 7.83 -3.33
CA LEU A 317 21.41 7.73 -2.15
C LEU A 317 21.28 6.25 -1.83
N THR A 318 22.25 5.76 -1.06
CA THR A 318 22.05 4.57 -0.24
C THR A 318 20.93 4.89 0.75
N LEU A 319 19.73 4.40 0.47
CA LEU A 319 18.65 4.34 1.45
C LEU A 319 19.04 3.32 2.52
N ASN A 320 19.68 3.80 3.59
CA ASN A 320 19.86 3.00 4.79
C ASN A 320 18.49 2.83 5.45
N SER A 321 18.05 1.58 5.59
CA SER A 321 16.85 1.17 6.35
C SER A 321 16.84 1.57 7.84
N ALA A 322 17.82 2.35 8.30
CA ALA A 322 17.91 2.92 9.63
C ALA A 322 17.06 4.21 9.79
N ASP A 323 16.81 4.97 8.72
CA ASP A 323 16.11 6.25 8.83
C ASP A 323 14.60 6.09 9.10
N ALA A 324 13.99 4.98 8.66
CA ALA A 324 12.61 4.64 9.00
C ALA A 324 12.43 4.27 10.49
N VAL A 325 13.50 3.87 11.19
CA VAL A 325 13.48 3.56 12.62
C VAL A 325 13.83 4.81 13.46
N ALA A 326 14.62 5.73 12.92
CA ALA A 326 14.98 6.97 13.59
C ALA A 326 13.84 7.99 13.69
N GLU A 327 12.83 7.91 12.80
CA GLU A 327 11.68 8.81 12.82
C GLU A 327 10.63 8.43 13.90
N ALA A 328 10.62 7.16 14.34
CA ALA A 328 9.79 6.67 15.44
C ALA A 328 10.41 6.90 16.84
N ALA A 329 11.68 7.32 16.91
CA ALA A 329 12.43 7.43 18.17
C ALA A 329 12.78 8.86 18.60
N ARG A 330 12.27 9.90 17.91
CA ARG A 330 12.44 11.27 18.39
C ARG A 330 11.49 11.53 19.57
N PRO A 331 12.00 11.90 20.76
CA PRO A 331 11.15 12.46 21.80
C PRO A 331 10.50 13.72 21.22
N GLN A 332 9.17 13.78 21.23
CA GLN A 332 8.47 15.03 21.04
C GLN A 332 8.75 15.89 22.27
N ASP A 333 9.55 16.94 22.10
CA ASP A 333 9.78 17.95 23.13
C ASP A 333 8.43 18.55 23.55
N SER A 334 7.93 18.13 24.69
CA SER A 334 6.88 18.82 25.43
C SER A 334 7.49 20.06 26.08
N LYS A 335 7.56 21.16 25.34
CA LYS A 335 7.58 22.49 25.94
C LYS A 335 6.19 23.10 25.82
N ILE A 336 5.36 22.75 26.80
CA ILE A 336 4.27 23.62 27.22
C ILE A 336 4.95 24.73 28.02
N GLU A 337 5.18 25.87 27.38
CA GLU A 337 5.41 27.12 28.10
C GLU A 337 4.09 27.48 28.78
N ALA A 338 4.11 27.43 30.11
CA ALA A 338 3.07 28.01 30.94
C ALA A 338 3.38 29.51 31.05
N ASP A 339 2.46 30.34 30.53
CA ASP A 339 2.48 31.78 30.72
C ASP A 339 2.36 32.14 32.21
N GLN A 340 3.25 33.02 32.65
CA GLN A 340 3.04 33.99 33.72
C GLN A 340 2.66 35.33 33.11
#